data_AF-A0AAP3EQ68-F1
#
_entry.id   AF-A0AAP3EQ68-F1
#
_cell.length_a   1.000
_cell.length_b   1.000
_cell.length_c   1.000
_cell.angle_alpha   90.00
_cell.angle_beta   90.00
_cell.angle_gamma   90.00
#
_symmetry.space_group_name_H-M   'P 1'
#
loop_
_entity.id
_entity.type
_entity.pdbx_description
1 polymer ?
#
loop_
_entity_poly.entity_id
_entity_poly.type
_entity_poly.pdbx_seq_one_letter_code
_entity_poly.pdbx_strand_id
1 'polypeptide(L)'
;KREKKFSRPDRKKIARYVTRTESHLEYLQSRGISPEVVKRYEVVSGKVWNGERELDALVLPYKRDGELLQVKRISTERPDGKKVIMA
;
A
#
# COMPACT_ATOMS: atom_id res chain seq x y z
N LYS A 1 -19.32 -22.02 -15.94
CA LYS A 1 -18.34 -21.16 -15.23
C LYS A 1 -19.11 -20.03 -14.55
N ARG A 2 -19.07 -19.91 -13.21
CA ARG A 2 -19.66 -18.76 -12.51
C ARG A 2 -18.86 -17.51 -12.93
N GLU A 3 -19.51 -16.54 -13.57
CA GLU A 3 -18.88 -15.24 -13.80
C GLU A 3 -18.52 -14.64 -12.44
N LYS A 4 -17.23 -14.34 -12.25
CA LYS A 4 -16.78 -13.61 -11.07
C LYS A 4 -17.32 -12.20 -11.17
N LYS A 5 -18.45 -11.92 -10.52
CA LYS A 5 -18.94 -10.55 -10.34
C LYS A 5 -17.91 -9.80 -9.51
N PHE A 6 -17.14 -8.93 -10.16
CA PHE A 6 -16.15 -8.09 -9.50
C PHE A 6 -16.89 -6.97 -8.77
N SER A 7 -17.08 -7.12 -7.45
CA SER A 7 -17.61 -6.05 -6.62
C SER A 7 -16.49 -5.02 -6.38
N ARG A 8 -16.77 -3.74 -6.67
CA ARG A 8 -15.84 -2.66 -6.30
C ARG A 8 -15.62 -2.67 -4.78
N PRO A 9 -14.37 -2.63 -4.30
CA PRO A 9 -14.08 -2.66 -2.87
C PRO A 9 -14.69 -1.43 -2.17
N ASP A 10 -15.19 -1.65 -0.95
CA ASP A 10 -15.82 -0.61 -0.14
C ASP A 10 -14.78 0.42 0.31
N ARG A 11 -14.95 1.67 -0.13
CA ARG A 11 -14.03 2.80 0.07
C ARG A 11 -13.75 3.05 1.56
N LYS A 12 -14.74 2.91 2.45
CA LYS A 12 -14.55 3.10 3.91
C LYS A 12 -13.67 2.02 4.52
N LYS A 13 -13.74 0.79 4.00
CA LYS A 13 -12.90 -0.34 4.44
C LYS A 13 -11.46 -0.24 3.94
N ILE A 14 -11.19 0.54 2.90
CA ILE A 14 -9.84 0.73 2.37
C ILE A 14 -9.06 1.76 3.20
N ALA A 15 -9.73 2.84 3.62
CA ALA A 15 -9.12 3.91 4.41
C ALA A 15 -8.53 3.43 5.75
N ARG A 16 -9.08 2.37 6.36
CA ARG A 16 -8.56 1.81 7.63
C ARG A 16 -7.14 1.25 7.55
N TYR A 17 -6.66 0.96 6.34
CA TYR A 17 -5.30 0.43 6.12
C TYR A 17 -4.25 1.51 5.91
N VAL A 18 -4.66 2.78 5.91
CA VAL A 18 -3.77 3.94 5.91
C VAL A 18 -3.41 4.23 7.36
N THR A 19 -2.20 3.81 7.77
CA THR A 19 -1.68 4.16 9.10
C THR A 19 -0.93 5.49 8.97
N ARG A 20 -1.28 6.48 9.79
CA ARG A 20 -0.62 7.80 9.83
C ARG A 20 0.71 7.73 10.57
N THR A 21 1.58 6.82 10.17
CA THR A 21 2.97 6.78 10.65
C THR A 21 3.90 7.21 9.52
N GLU A 22 5.00 7.84 9.87
CA GLU A 22 6.01 8.35 8.92
C GLU A 22 7.14 7.35 8.66
N SER A 23 7.04 6.12 9.15
CA SER A 23 8.06 5.08 8.99
C SER A 23 8.40 4.76 7.52
N HIS A 24 7.47 5.00 6.60
CA HIS A 24 7.70 4.86 5.17
C HIS A 24 8.61 5.95 4.58
N LEU A 25 8.72 7.13 5.22
CA LEU A 25 9.52 8.24 4.72
C LEU A 25 11.01 7.92 4.76
N GLU A 26 11.51 7.38 5.87
CA GLU A 26 12.93 7.01 6.01
C GLU A 26 13.31 5.96 4.95
N TYR A 27 12.48 4.93 4.78
CA TYR A 27 12.69 3.92 3.75
C TYR A 27 12.69 4.53 2.35
N LEU A 28 11.72 5.37 2.00
CA LEU A 28 11.63 5.99 0.67
C LEU A 28 12.77 6.98 0.42
N GLN A 29 13.19 7.72 1.44
CA GLN A 29 14.34 8.62 1.36
C GLN A 29 15.64 7.86 1.11
N SER A 30 15.85 6.71 1.77
CA SER A 30 16.99 5.82 1.48
C SER A 30 17.01 5.30 0.03
N ARG A 31 15.84 5.32 -0.64
CA ARG A 31 15.66 4.95 -2.05
C ARG A 31 15.75 6.14 -3.00
N GLY A 32 16.13 7.33 -2.50
CA GLY A 32 16.26 8.55 -3.28
C GLY A 32 14.93 9.25 -3.61
N ILE A 33 13.84 8.91 -2.92
CA ILE A 33 12.52 9.50 -3.14
C ILE A 33 12.30 10.60 -2.11
N SER A 34 12.07 11.83 -2.58
CA SER A 34 11.86 12.97 -1.67
C SER A 34 10.49 12.91 -1.00
N PRO A 35 10.34 13.47 0.22
CA PRO A 35 9.04 13.58 0.91
C PRO A 35 7.97 14.30 0.08
N GLU A 36 8.37 15.24 -0.78
CA GLU A 36 7.46 15.96 -1.68
C GLU A 36 6.81 15.02 -2.71
N VAL A 37 7.58 14.07 -3.26
CA VAL A 37 7.06 13.04 -4.16
C VAL A 37 6.14 12.11 -3.38
N VAL A 38 6.51 11.69 -2.17
CA VAL A 38 5.67 10.85 -1.31
C VAL A 38 4.31 11.49 -1.06
N LYS A 39 4.30 12.78 -0.70
CA LYS A 39 3.09 13.57 -0.49
C LYS A 39 2.27 13.72 -1.77
N ARG A 40 2.92 14.00 -2.91
CA ARG A 40 2.25 14.14 -4.21
C ARG A 40 1.48 12.88 -4.63
N TYR A 41 2.03 11.70 -4.34
CA TYR A 41 1.41 10.42 -4.67
C TYR A 41 0.60 9.81 -3.52
N GLU A 42 0.48 10.52 -2.39
CA GLU A 42 -0.26 10.08 -1.20
C GLU A 42 0.14 8.68 -0.74
N VAL A 43 1.43 8.35 -0.87
CA VAL A 43 1.97 7.09 -0.35
C VAL A 43 1.99 7.19 1.16
N VAL A 44 1.53 6.14 1.84
CA VAL A 44 1.38 6.10 3.30
C VAL A 44 1.90 4.78 3.85
N SER A 45 2.17 4.74 5.16
CA SER A 45 2.50 3.49 5.86
C SER A 45 1.27 2.59 6.01
N GLY A 46 1.52 1.29 6.02
CA GLY A 46 0.53 0.27 6.31
C GLY A 46 1.18 -1.07 6.61
N LYS A 47 0.36 -2.13 6.65
CA LYS A 47 0.81 -3.49 6.92
C LYS A 47 0.38 -4.45 5.81
N VAL A 48 1.16 -5.51 5.61
CA VAL A 48 0.80 -6.64 4.72
C VAL A 48 1.08 -7.97 5.42
N TRP A 49 0.15 -8.92 5.30
CA TRP A 49 0.33 -10.28 5.83
C TRP A 49 1.15 -11.12 4.85
N ASN A 50 2.21 -11.78 5.33
CA ASN A 50 3.05 -12.65 4.49
C ASN A 50 2.69 -14.14 4.59
N GLY A 51 1.74 -14.52 5.45
CA GLY A 51 1.42 -15.92 5.75
C GLY A 51 1.68 -16.30 7.21
N GLU A 52 2.62 -15.62 7.86
CA GLU A 52 3.10 -15.92 9.22
C GLU A 52 2.96 -14.73 10.17
N ARG A 53 3.24 -13.51 9.69
CA ARG A 53 3.18 -12.27 10.45
C ARG A 53 2.80 -11.06 9.59
N GLU A 54 2.46 -9.96 10.27
CA GLU A 54 2.31 -8.66 9.62
C GLU A 54 3.68 -8.02 9.39
N LEU A 55 3.90 -7.50 8.19
CA LEU A 55 5.10 -6.76 7.80
C LEU A 55 4.76 -5.30 7.54
N ASP A 56 5.73 -4.41 7.79
CA ASP A 56 5.63 -3.03 7.35
C ASP A 56 5.56 -2.93 5.83
N ALA A 57 4.67 -2.06 5.35
CA ALA A 57 4.38 -1.91 3.94
C ALA A 57 4.14 -0.46 3.53
N LEU A 58 4.50 -0.18 2.29
CA LEU A 58 4.08 1.00 1.56
C LEU A 58 2.68 0.76 1.02
N VAL A 59 1.76 1.69 1.25
CA VAL A 59 0.43 1.71 0.67
C VAL A 59 0.41 2.74 -0.46
N LEU A 60 0.21 2.27 -1.68
CA LEU A 60 0.14 3.09 -2.89
C LEU A 60 -1.31 3.17 -3.36
N PRO A 61 -1.98 4.32 -3.19
CA PRO A 61 -3.34 4.51 -3.69
C PRO A 61 -3.33 4.65 -5.22
N TYR A 62 -4.25 3.95 -5.89
CA TYR A 62 -4.54 4.14 -7.30
C TYR A 62 -5.81 4.98 -7.43
N LYS A 63 -5.65 6.21 -7.92
CA LYS A 63 -6.74 7.16 -8.13
C LYS A 63 -6.96 7.42 -9.62
N ARG A 64 -8.23 7.55 -10.02
CA ARG A 64 -8.64 7.99 -11.36
C ARG A 64 -9.71 9.05 -11.20
N ASP A 65 -9.55 10.19 -11.86
CA ASP A 65 -10.50 11.32 -11.78
C ASP A 65 -10.79 11.76 -10.33
N GLY A 66 -9.75 11.71 -9.47
CA GLY A 66 -9.86 12.02 -8.03
C GLY A 66 -10.44 10.90 -7.16
N GLU A 67 -10.99 9.84 -7.76
CA GLU A 67 -11.57 8.72 -7.04
C GLU A 67 -10.56 7.61 -6.74
N LEU A 68 -10.49 7.17 -5.48
CA LEU A 68 -9.71 5.99 -5.08
C LEU A 68 -10.37 4.71 -5.61
N LEU A 69 -9.64 4.00 -6.47
CA LEU A 69 -10.11 2.75 -7.09
C LEU A 69 -9.52 1.51 -6.42
N GLN A 70 -8.25 1.58 -6.02
CA GLN A 70 -7.53 0.45 -5.43
C GLN A 70 -6.38 0.94 -4.54
N VAL A 71 -5.90 0.07 -3.65
CA VAL A 71 -4.63 0.27 -2.94
C VAL A 71 -3.71 -0.91 -3.20
N LYS A 72 -2.44 -0.63 -3.46
CA LYS A 72 -1.40 -1.66 -3.51
C LYS A 72 -0.56 -1.56 -2.24
N ARG A 73 -0.37 -2.67 -1.56
CA ARG A 73 0.48 -2.78 -0.37
C ARG A 73 1.71 -3.57 -0.73
N ILE A 74 2.89 -2.99 -0.50
CA ILE A 74 4.18 -3.61 -0.83
C ILE A 74 5.04 -3.56 0.42
N SER A 75 5.48 -4.71 0.93
CA SER A 75 6.36 -4.72 2.10
C SER A 75 7.70 -4.04 1.80
N THR A 76 8.22 -3.32 2.80
CA THR A 76 9.60 -2.82 2.80
C THR A 76 10.59 -3.96 3.07
N GLU A 77 10.14 -5.00 3.78
CA GLU A 77 10.88 -6.23 4.00
C GLU A 77 10.77 -7.20 2.81
N ARG A 78 11.78 -8.06 2.69
CA ARG A 78 11.82 -9.13 1.68
C ARG A 78 12.22 -10.45 2.30
N PRO A 79 11.30 -11.13 3.01
CA PRO A 79 11.53 -12.50 3.44
C PRO A 79 11.94 -13.34 2.23
N ASP A 80 13.02 -14.11 2.39
CA ASP A 80 13.57 -14.98 1.33
C ASP A 80 13.94 -14.25 0.03
N GLY A 81 14.23 -12.95 0.11
CA GLY A 81 14.56 -12.09 -1.03
C GLY A 81 13.36 -11.72 -1.91
N LYS A 82 12.14 -12.19 -1.59
CA LYS A 82 10.93 -11.98 -2.38
C LYS A 82 10.11 -10.79 -1.85
N LYS A 83 9.41 -10.10 -2.75
CA LYS A 83 8.48 -9.02 -2.37
C LYS A 83 7.17 -9.63 -1.87
N VAL A 84 6.70 -9.18 -0.70
CA VAL A 84 5.34 -9.45 -0.22
C VAL A 84 4.42 -8.33 -0.70
N ILE A 85 3.37 -8.69 -1.44
CA ILE A 85 2.47 -7.73 -2.11
C ILE A 85 1.02 -8.15 -1.90
N MET A 86 0.15 -7.18 -1.61
CA MET A 86 -1.30 -7.38 -1.55
C MET A 86 -2.01 -6.24 -2.30
N ALA A 87 -3.10 -6.56 -2.98
CA ALA A 87 -3.85 -5.66 -3.86
C ALA A 87 -5.33 -5.60 -3.45
#